data_AF-A0A662PMP2-F1
#
_entry.id   AF-A0A662PMP2-F1
#
_cell.length_a   1.000
_cell.length_b   1.000
_cell.length_c   1.000
_cell.angle_alpha   90.00
_cell.angle_beta   90.00
_cell.angle_gamma   90.00
#
_symmetry.space_group_name_H-M   'P 1'
#
loop_
_entity.id
_entity.type
_entity.pdbx_description
1 polymer ?
#
loop_
_entity_poly.entity_id
_entity_poly.type
_entity_poly.pdbx_seq_one_letter_code
_entity_poly.pdbx_strand_id
1 'polypeptide(L)'
;AARAIGMSKFQEVLYVIIPQAVRISLPGITNEILYMILYSSLAYFIGVSEIFAAAVTLNSIWFRPGEIFMSVAFIYLFMTTIASLGFRKLEAKLRVPGFERVR
;
A
#
# COMPACT_ATOMS: atom_id res chain seq x y z
N ALA A 1 20.23 -21.42 14.85
CA ALA A 1 19.53 -22.70 14.64
C ALA A 1 19.85 -23.32 13.27
N ALA A 2 19.58 -22.64 12.15
CA ALA A 2 19.82 -23.17 10.79
C ALA A 2 21.26 -23.68 10.53
N ARG A 3 22.29 -22.93 10.97
CA ARG A 3 23.69 -23.39 10.88
C ARG A 3 24.04 -24.55 11.81
N ALA A 4 23.32 -24.70 12.93
CA ALA A 4 23.54 -25.78 13.90
C ALA A 4 22.97 -27.13 13.40
N ILE A 5 22.04 -27.10 12.42
CA ILE A 5 21.49 -28.29 11.76
C ILE A 5 22.14 -28.57 10.40
N GLY A 6 23.30 -27.95 10.10
CA GLY A 6 24.08 -28.25 8.90
C GLY A 6 23.62 -27.58 7.59
N MET A 7 22.72 -26.58 7.64
CA MET A 7 22.33 -25.85 6.43
C MET A 7 23.50 -25.02 5.89
N SER A 8 23.67 -25.02 4.55
CA SER A 8 24.59 -24.10 3.89
C SER A 8 24.06 -22.66 3.96
N LYS A 9 24.95 -21.67 3.84
CA LYS A 9 24.57 -20.24 3.91
C LYS A 9 23.47 -19.88 2.90
N PHE A 10 23.49 -20.49 1.72
CA PHE A 10 22.47 -20.27 0.70
C PHE A 10 21.12 -20.89 1.10
N GLN A 11 21.13 -22.10 1.67
CA GLN A 11 19.93 -22.75 2.18
C GLN A 11 19.33 -21.97 3.37
N GLU A 12 20.15 -21.45 4.27
CA GLU A 12 19.69 -20.60 5.38
C GLU A 12 18.97 -19.35 4.85
N VAL A 13 19.55 -18.66 3.85
CA VAL A 13 18.94 -17.46 3.27
C VAL A 13 17.61 -17.79 2.59
N LEU A 14 17.58 -18.80 1.73
CA LEU A 14 16.41 -19.09 0.90
C LEU A 14 15.23 -19.64 1.69
N TYR A 15 15.48 -20.52 2.66
CA TYR A 15 14.42 -21.26 3.36
C TYR A 15 14.04 -20.66 4.72
N VAL A 16 14.92 -19.86 5.32
CA VAL A 16 14.68 -19.29 6.66
C VAL A 16 14.54 -17.78 6.60
N ILE A 17 15.54 -17.08 6.06
CA ILE A 17 15.59 -15.61 6.12
C ILE A 17 14.59 -14.98 5.15
N ILE A 18 14.57 -15.35 3.87
CA ILE A 18 13.69 -14.74 2.86
C ILE A 18 12.21 -14.89 3.24
N PRO A 19 11.68 -16.09 3.57
CA PRO A 19 10.27 -16.24 3.88
C PRO A 19 9.87 -15.46 5.14
N GLN A 20 10.77 -15.30 6.11
CA GLN A 20 10.52 -14.48 7.30
C GLN A 20 10.57 -12.98 6.96
N ALA A 21 11.58 -12.54 6.21
CA ALA A 21 11.75 -11.15 5.81
C ALA A 21 10.55 -10.63 5.01
N VAL A 22 10.05 -11.42 4.05
CA VAL A 22 8.85 -11.08 3.26
C VAL A 22 7.62 -10.91 4.14
N ARG A 23 7.43 -11.77 5.14
CA ARG A 23 6.28 -11.68 6.06
C ARG A 23 6.38 -10.46 6.99
N ILE A 24 7.59 -10.09 7.39
CA ILE A 24 7.85 -8.92 8.24
C ILE A 24 7.70 -7.61 7.47
N SER A 25 8.12 -7.58 6.19
CA SER A 25 8.03 -6.37 5.36
C SER A 25 6.63 -6.12 4.79
N LEU A 26 5.79 -7.16 4.72
CA LEU A 26 4.46 -7.06 4.11
C LEU A 26 3.60 -5.90 4.64
N PRO A 27 3.47 -5.65 5.97
CA PRO A 27 2.69 -4.52 6.47
C PRO A 27 3.27 -3.15 6.06
N GLY A 28 4.59 -3.06 5.92
CA GLY A 28 5.25 -1.85 5.42
C GLY A 28 4.95 -1.61 3.95
N ILE A 29 5.03 -2.65 3.13
CA ILE A 29 4.72 -2.60 1.69
C ILE A 29 3.26 -2.21 1.46
N THR A 30 2.33 -2.79 2.23
CA THR A 30 0.91 -2.42 2.20
C THR A 30 0.72 -0.91 2.42
N ASN A 31 1.35 -0.35 3.47
CA ASN A 31 1.23 1.08 3.75
C ASN A 31 1.80 1.93 2.61
N GLU A 32 2.94 1.55 2.05
CA GLU A 32 3.55 2.27 0.94
C GLU A 32 2.64 2.28 -0.30
N ILE A 33 1.98 1.15 -0.60
CA ILE A 33 1.00 1.07 -1.69
C ILE A 33 -0.18 2.03 -1.45
N LEU A 34 -0.70 2.09 -0.23
CA LEU A 34 -1.79 3.02 0.11
C LEU A 34 -1.36 4.47 -0.06
N TYR A 35 -0.14 4.82 0.35
CA TYR A 35 0.41 6.16 0.14
C TYR A 35 0.63 6.49 -1.33
N MET A 36 1.12 5.54 -2.14
CA MET A 36 1.30 5.77 -3.58
C MET A 36 -0.01 6.13 -4.29
N ILE A 37 -1.15 5.59 -3.86
CA ILE A 37 -2.47 5.98 -4.39
C ILE A 37 -2.72 7.47 -4.14
N LEU A 38 -2.45 7.95 -2.92
CA LEU A 38 -2.65 9.36 -2.56
C LEU A 38 -1.59 10.28 -3.20
N TYR A 39 -0.32 9.88 -3.19
CA TYR A 39 0.76 10.67 -3.78
C TYR A 39 0.68 10.75 -5.30
N SER A 40 0.02 9.79 -5.97
CA SER A 40 -0.26 9.91 -7.40
C SER A 40 -1.10 11.14 -7.74
N SER A 41 -1.95 11.62 -6.81
CA SER A 41 -2.72 12.85 -7.01
C SER A 41 -1.84 14.10 -7.08
N LEU A 42 -0.67 14.05 -6.44
CA LEU A 42 0.33 15.13 -6.50
C LEU A 42 1.08 15.13 -7.84
N ALA A 43 1.11 14.00 -8.56
CA ALA A 43 1.74 13.93 -9.88
C ALA A 43 1.03 14.82 -10.91
N TYR A 44 -0.22 15.21 -10.66
CA TYR A 44 -0.90 16.24 -11.45
C TYR A 44 -0.09 17.54 -11.56
N PHE A 45 0.58 17.97 -10.49
CA PHE A 45 1.35 19.23 -10.51
C PHE A 45 2.52 19.21 -11.49
N ILE A 46 3.00 18.04 -11.87
CA ILE A 46 4.05 17.85 -12.88
C ILE A 46 3.47 17.44 -14.25
N GLY A 47 2.16 17.59 -14.45
CA GLY A 47 1.48 17.39 -15.73
C GLY A 47 1.00 15.96 -16.02
N VAL A 48 1.03 15.06 -15.03
CA VAL A 48 0.51 13.69 -15.21
C VAL A 48 -1.02 13.71 -15.27
N SER A 49 -1.59 13.07 -16.28
CA SER A 49 -3.04 12.90 -16.41
C SER A 49 -3.53 11.74 -15.56
N GLU A 50 -4.19 12.06 -14.46
CA GLU A 50 -4.82 11.09 -13.55
C GLU A 50 -6.14 11.64 -12.98
N ILE A 51 -6.70 11.03 -11.92
CA ILE A 51 -8.08 11.34 -11.47
C ILE A 51 -8.19 12.81 -11.02
N PHE A 52 -7.19 13.33 -10.30
CA PHE A 52 -7.21 14.73 -9.88
C PHE A 52 -7.09 15.69 -11.07
N ALA A 53 -6.34 15.33 -12.11
CA ALA A 53 -6.26 16.11 -13.35
C ALA A 53 -7.65 16.28 -13.99
N ALA A 54 -8.42 15.20 -14.08
CA ALA A 54 -9.79 15.23 -14.60
C ALA A 54 -10.70 16.13 -13.74
N ALA A 55 -10.52 16.14 -12.42
CA ALA A 55 -11.24 17.02 -11.52
C ALA A 55 -10.98 18.51 -11.83
N VAL A 56 -9.72 18.87 -12.04
CA VAL A 56 -9.36 20.26 -12.36
C VAL A 56 -9.93 20.67 -13.72
N THR A 57 -9.90 19.80 -14.73
CA THR A 57 -10.53 20.06 -16.03
C THR A 57 -12.05 20.22 -15.92
N LEU A 58 -12.73 19.38 -15.13
CA LEU A 58 -14.17 19.55 -14.92
C LEU A 58 -14.47 20.85 -14.17
N ASN A 59 -13.62 21.23 -13.22
CA ASN A 59 -13.81 22.47 -12.48
C ASN A 59 -13.63 23.71 -13.36
N SER A 60 -12.73 23.69 -14.35
CA SER A 60 -12.58 24.81 -15.28
C SER A 60 -13.76 24.96 -16.26
N ILE A 61 -14.54 23.90 -16.48
CA ILE A 61 -15.74 23.93 -17.33
C ILE A 61 -16.97 24.33 -16.50
N TRP A 62 -17.18 23.70 -15.35
CA TRP A 62 -18.42 23.79 -14.58
C TRP A 62 -18.36 24.78 -13.41
N PHE A 63 -17.18 25.23 -12.99
CA PHE A 63 -16.97 26.17 -11.87
C PHE A 63 -17.65 25.75 -10.55
N ARG A 64 -17.72 24.44 -10.27
CA ARG A 64 -18.32 23.85 -9.06
C ARG A 64 -17.27 23.09 -8.24
N PRO A 65 -16.29 23.78 -7.62
CA PRO A 65 -15.16 23.12 -6.97
C PRO A 65 -15.59 22.22 -5.81
N GLY A 66 -16.58 22.63 -5.02
CA GLY A 66 -17.04 21.86 -3.86
C GLY A 66 -17.52 20.46 -4.25
N GLU A 67 -18.43 20.36 -5.22
CA GLU A 67 -18.99 19.08 -5.65
C GLU A 67 -17.96 18.20 -6.36
N ILE A 68 -17.12 18.80 -7.20
CA ILE A 68 -16.12 18.08 -7.99
C ILE A 68 -15.03 17.51 -7.08
N PHE A 69 -14.41 18.34 -6.23
CA PHE A 69 -13.33 17.87 -5.36
C PHE A 69 -13.82 16.98 -4.23
N MET A 70 -15.05 17.17 -3.71
CA MET A 70 -15.64 16.19 -2.78
C MET A 70 -15.86 14.83 -3.44
N SER A 71 -16.39 14.80 -4.67
CA SER A 71 -16.59 13.55 -5.41
C SER A 71 -15.26 12.81 -5.60
N VAL A 72 -14.21 13.54 -5.97
CA VAL A 72 -12.86 12.99 -6.14
C VAL A 72 -12.28 12.49 -4.80
N ALA A 73 -12.47 13.23 -3.71
CA ALA A 73 -12.06 12.80 -2.37
C ALA A 73 -12.76 11.49 -1.97
N PHE A 74 -14.06 11.34 -2.25
CA PHE A 74 -14.78 10.08 -2.03
C PHE A 74 -14.24 8.94 -2.88
N ILE A 75 -13.85 9.20 -4.13
CA ILE A 75 -13.22 8.19 -5.00
C ILE A 75 -11.89 7.72 -4.40
N TYR A 76 -10.99 8.63 -4.01
CA TYR A 76 -9.74 8.25 -3.35
C TYR A 76 -9.96 7.53 -2.01
N LEU A 77 -10.92 7.97 -1.20
CA LEU A 77 -11.28 7.29 0.05
C LEU A 77 -11.80 5.87 -0.21
N PHE A 78 -12.64 5.70 -1.22
CA PHE A 78 -13.18 4.39 -1.61
C PHE A 78 -12.08 3.45 -2.08
N MET A 79 -11.19 3.92 -2.96
CA MET A 79 -10.05 3.15 -3.45
C MET A 79 -9.11 2.72 -2.31
N THR A 80 -8.71 3.66 -1.47
CA THR A 80 -7.84 3.40 -0.32
C THR A 80 -8.49 2.46 0.71
N THR A 81 -9.79 2.61 0.97
CA THR A 81 -10.54 1.72 1.85
C THR A 81 -10.60 0.30 1.31
N ILE A 82 -10.92 0.12 0.01
CA ILE A 82 -10.95 -1.21 -0.62
C ILE A 82 -9.57 -1.85 -0.60
N ALA A 83 -8.53 -1.11 -0.99
CA ALA A 83 -7.16 -1.58 -0.96
C ALA A 83 -6.75 -1.99 0.46
N SER A 84 -7.00 -1.13 1.45
CA SER A 84 -6.69 -1.39 2.87
C SER A 84 -7.40 -2.64 3.39
N LEU A 85 -8.70 -2.82 3.10
CA LEU A 85 -9.43 -4.01 3.49
C LEU A 85 -8.90 -5.28 2.81
N GLY A 86 -8.52 -5.17 1.53
CA GLY A 86 -7.90 -6.26 0.77
C GLY A 86 -6.57 -6.69 1.38
N PHE A 87 -5.68 -5.73 1.64
CA PHE A 87 -4.39 -6.01 2.27
C PHE A 87 -4.52 -6.48 3.70
N ARG A 88 -5.47 -5.96 4.49
CA ARG A 88 -5.73 -6.45 5.85
C ARG A 88 -6.14 -7.93 5.86
N LYS A 89 -6.93 -8.37 4.89
CA LYS A 89 -7.26 -9.80 4.72
C LYS A 89 -6.04 -10.62 4.32
N LEU A 90 -5.20 -10.11 3.42
CA LEU A 90 -3.96 -10.76 3.00
C LEU A 90 -2.96 -10.90 4.17
N GLU A 91 -2.77 -9.83 4.93
CA GLU A 91 -1.94 -9.80 6.13
C GLU A 91 -2.44 -10.77 7.19
N ALA A 92 -3.75 -10.80 7.45
CA ALA A 92 -4.35 -11.73 8.41
C ALA A 92 -4.08 -13.20 8.06
N LYS A 93 -4.04 -13.54 6.76
CA LYS A 93 -3.72 -14.90 6.29
C LYS A 93 -2.23 -15.24 6.43
N LEU A 94 -1.35 -14.25 6.34
CA LEU A 94 0.10 -14.41 6.37
C LEU A 94 0.71 -14.15 7.76
N ARG A 95 -0.11 -13.75 8.73
CA ARG A 95 0.29 -13.44 10.11
C ARG A 95 0.74 -14.71 10.81
N VAL A 96 1.97 -14.71 11.34
CA VAL A 96 2.49 -15.79 12.18
C VAL A 96 2.19 -15.43 13.65
N PRO A 97 1.48 -16.27 14.41
CA PRO A 97 1.28 -16.07 15.84
C PRO A 97 2.64 -16.11 16.55
N GLY A 98 3.04 -15.04 17.24
CA GLY A 98 4.28 -14.99 18.04
C GLY A 98 5.24 -13.83 17.76
N PHE A 99 5.05 -13.05 16.69
CA PHE A 99 5.82 -11.81 16.43
C PHE A 99 5.06 -10.54 16.84
N GLU A 100 4.22 -10.61 17.89
CA GLU A 100 3.72 -9.41 18.53
C GLU A 100 4.84 -8.85 19.40
N ARG A 101 5.46 -7.76 18.93
CA ARG A 101 6.28 -6.91 19.79
C ARG A 101 5.43 -6.53 21.00
N VAL A 102 5.93 -6.93 22.17
CA VAL A 102 5.65 -6.28 23.46
C VAL A 102 5.69 -4.77 23.21
N ARG A 103 4.59 -4.11 23.59
CA ARG A 103 4.36 -2.68 23.44
C ARG A 103 5.51 -1.85 23.99
#